data_AF-A0A8C8VMN9-F1
#
_entry.id   AF-A0A8C8VMN9-F1
#
_cell.length_a   1.000
_cell.length_b   1.000
_cell.length_c   1.000
_cell.angle_alpha   90.00
_cell.angle_beta   90.00
_cell.angle_gamma   90.00
#
_symmetry.space_group_name_H-M   'P 1'
#
loop_
_entity.id
_entity.type
_entity.pdbx_description
1 polymer ?
#
loop_
_entity_poly.entity_id
_entity_poly.type
_entity_poly.pdbx_seq_one_letter_code
_entity_poly.pdbx_strand_id
1 'polypeptide(L)'
;MSRQVLELGRQTEELQQIIKLRMQNLQDAAKDMKKFEAEVKALQAALEQAQVTLTSPDLGRLSLKEQLSRRQHMLSEMESLKPKVHAMQACQSALRVPEEVVTSLQMCHTALRLQEEASHLQHMAIQQCNIMQEAVVQYEQYEQEMKHLQQMIESAHREIQDKPVATSNIQELQAQISRHEELAQKIKGYHEQIASLNSKCKMLTMKAKHATMLLTVTEVEGLSEGMEELDSELLPTHSAHPSVVMVRTESVSHYYCSLGAALFCTVLSLQHSQLPQCTSCALLYCHVLGVAD
;
A
#
# COMPACT_ATOMS: atom_id res chain seq x y z
N MET A 1 45.33 41.38 65.34
CA MET A 1 44.13 41.77 64.56
C MET A 1 44.42 41.97 63.06
N SER A 2 45.46 42.72 62.65
CA SER A 2 45.76 42.99 61.21
C SER A 2 45.85 41.73 60.31
N ARG A 3 46.52 40.65 60.76
CA ARG A 3 46.68 39.43 59.96
C ARG A 3 45.38 38.67 59.67
N GLN A 4 44.41 38.69 60.59
CA GLN A 4 43.09 38.06 60.39
C GLN A 4 42.24 38.84 59.40
N VAL A 5 42.33 40.18 59.40
CA VAL A 5 41.60 41.03 58.45
C VAL A 5 42.11 40.83 57.03
N LEU A 6 43.44 40.71 56.86
CA LEU A 6 44.05 40.41 55.55
C LEU A 6 43.64 39.03 55.02
N GLU A 7 43.61 38.01 55.88
CA GLU A 7 43.18 36.66 55.50
C GLU A 7 41.70 36.61 55.13
N LEU A 8 40.84 37.30 55.88
CA LEU A 8 39.41 37.43 55.53
C LEU A 8 39.20 38.18 54.22
N GLY A 9 39.99 39.23 53.94
CA GLY A 9 39.98 39.94 52.67
C GLY A 9 40.31 39.00 51.50
N ARG A 10 41.39 38.23 51.61
CA ARG A 10 41.80 37.22 50.62
C ARG A 10 40.71 36.17 50.38
N GLN A 11 40.15 35.60 51.46
CA GLN A 11 39.07 34.61 51.36
C GLN A 11 37.81 35.18 50.69
N THR A 12 37.48 36.45 50.95
CA THR A 12 36.34 37.13 50.33
C THR A 12 36.55 37.34 48.84
N GLU A 13 37.76 37.74 48.42
CA GLU A 13 38.13 37.88 47.01
C GLU A 13 38.08 36.53 46.27
N GLU A 14 38.60 35.46 46.88
CA GLU A 14 38.53 34.10 46.33
C GLU A 14 37.08 33.62 46.17
N LEU A 15 36.24 33.81 47.20
CA LEU A 15 34.80 33.52 47.12
C LEU A 15 34.12 34.32 46.00
N GLN A 16 34.44 35.61 45.86
CA GLN A 16 33.91 36.42 44.77
C GLN A 16 34.31 35.89 43.39
N GLN A 17 35.55 35.44 43.22
CA GLN A 17 36.01 34.85 41.97
C GLN A 17 35.31 33.52 41.68
N ILE A 18 35.16 32.65 42.68
CA ILE A 18 34.43 31.38 42.57
C ILE A 18 32.97 31.62 42.19
N ILE A 19 32.30 32.58 42.83
CA ILE A 19 30.91 32.93 42.53
C ILE A 19 30.78 33.44 41.09
N LYS A 20 31.68 34.33 40.64
CA LYS A 20 31.69 34.83 39.25
C LYS A 20 31.83 33.70 38.24
N LEU A 21 32.80 32.80 38.46
CA LEU A 21 33.02 31.63 37.59
C LEU A 21 31.79 30.71 37.58
N ARG A 22 31.23 30.40 38.76
CA ARG A 22 30.05 29.53 38.87
C ARG A 22 28.84 30.15 38.17
N MET A 23 28.64 31.46 38.30
CA MET A 23 27.57 32.17 37.61
C MET A 23 27.74 32.10 36.08
N GLN A 24 28.96 32.27 35.57
CA GLN A 24 29.25 32.14 34.14
C GLN A 24 28.98 30.72 33.63
N ASN A 25 29.45 29.70 34.34
CA ASN A 25 29.19 28.29 33.99
C ASN A 25 27.70 27.97 33.97
N LEU A 26 26.93 28.47 34.94
CA LEU A 26 25.47 28.30 34.97
C LEU A 26 24.78 29.01 33.81
N GLN A 27 25.24 30.21 33.43
CA GLN A 27 24.70 30.92 32.26
C GLN A 27 24.95 30.15 30.96
N ASP A 28 26.14 29.57 30.81
CA ASP A 28 26.47 28.81 29.61
C ASP A 28 25.71 27.47 29.57
N ALA A 29 25.58 26.76 30.70
CA ALA A 29 24.73 25.57 30.79
C ALA A 29 23.25 25.87 30.47
N ALA A 30 22.74 27.02 30.93
CA ALA A 30 21.37 27.45 30.60
C ALA A 30 21.20 27.76 29.10
N LYS A 31 22.22 28.30 28.43
CA LYS A 31 22.19 28.51 26.97
C LYS A 31 22.19 27.18 26.22
N ASP A 32 23.01 26.21 26.64
CA ASP A 32 23.03 24.89 25.99
C ASP A 32 21.69 24.17 26.15
N MET A 33 21.09 24.23 27.36
CA MET A 33 19.79 23.63 27.62
C MET A 33 18.69 24.23 26.74
N LYS A 34 18.69 25.56 26.53
CA LYS A 34 17.75 26.23 25.61
C LYS A 34 17.95 25.80 24.16
N LYS A 35 19.19 25.60 23.71
CA LYS A 35 19.48 25.10 22.36
C LYS A 35 18.95 23.68 22.20
N PHE A 36 19.23 22.81 23.18
CA PHE A 36 18.71 21.44 23.18
C PHE A 36 17.18 21.42 23.16
N GLU A 37 16.51 22.26 23.96
CA GLU A 37 15.05 22.39 23.93
C GLU A 37 14.52 22.79 22.56
N ALA A 38 15.19 23.73 21.88
CA ALA A 38 14.79 24.16 20.54
C ALA A 38 14.91 23.02 19.52
N GLU A 39 16.00 22.25 19.56
CA GLU A 39 16.18 21.10 18.67
C GLU A 39 15.17 19.97 18.94
N VAL A 40 14.87 19.68 20.21
CA VAL A 40 13.83 18.69 20.58
C VAL A 40 12.47 19.10 20.01
N LYS A 41 12.08 20.38 20.16
CA LYS A 41 10.83 20.90 19.60
C LYS A 41 10.82 20.87 18.06
N ALA A 42 11.96 21.19 17.44
CA ALA A 42 12.09 21.16 15.98
C ALA A 42 11.95 19.73 15.42
N LEU A 43 12.53 18.73 16.10
CA LEU A 43 12.37 17.32 15.74
C LEU A 43 10.92 16.87 15.93
N GLN A 44 10.30 17.21 17.07
CA GLN A 44 8.91 16.86 17.35
C GLN A 44 7.96 17.40 16.27
N ALA A 45 8.04 18.69 15.94
CA ALA A 45 7.20 19.30 14.91
C ALA A 45 7.42 18.67 13.52
N ALA A 46 8.66 18.31 13.20
CA ALA A 46 8.97 17.64 11.94
C ALA A 46 8.38 16.22 11.86
N LEU A 47 8.40 15.50 12.98
CA LEU A 47 7.87 14.15 13.08
C LEU A 47 6.34 14.15 12.99
N GLU A 48 5.67 15.06 13.70
CA GLU A 48 4.22 15.26 13.62
C GLU A 48 3.79 15.57 12.18
N GLN A 49 4.50 16.47 11.49
CA GLN A 49 4.23 16.79 10.08
C GLN A 49 4.42 15.57 9.16
N ALA A 50 5.50 14.80 9.36
CA ALA A 50 5.75 13.60 8.58
C ALA A 50 4.63 12.55 8.78
N GLN A 51 4.18 12.37 10.02
CA GLN A 51 3.13 11.41 10.37
C GLN A 51 1.77 11.79 9.79
N VAL A 52 1.39 13.07 9.83
CA VAL A 52 0.15 13.57 9.20
C VAL A 52 0.18 13.34 7.69
N THR A 53 1.33 13.58 7.06
CA THR A 53 1.47 13.41 5.61
C THR A 53 1.37 11.94 5.21
N LEU A 54 2.00 11.04 5.98
CA LEU A 54 1.99 9.59 5.76
C LEU A 54 0.62 8.96 5.98
N THR A 55 -0.15 9.45 6.95
CA THR A 55 -1.47 8.89 7.33
C THR A 55 -2.64 9.56 6.58
N SER A 56 -2.37 10.42 5.59
CA SER A 56 -3.41 11.13 4.84
C SER A 56 -4.38 10.15 4.16
N PRO A 57 -5.69 10.23 4.45
CA PRO A 57 -6.71 9.32 3.90
C PRO A 57 -6.91 9.49 2.39
N ASP A 58 -6.46 10.62 1.82
CA ASP A 58 -6.55 10.91 0.38
C ASP A 58 -5.72 9.96 -0.48
N LEU A 59 -4.72 9.27 0.12
CA LEU A 59 -3.90 8.28 -0.55
C LEU A 59 -4.73 7.13 -1.14
N GLY A 60 -5.84 6.74 -0.51
CA GLY A 60 -6.69 5.64 -0.97
C GLY A 60 -7.44 5.89 -2.27
N ARG A 61 -7.49 7.15 -2.75
CA ARG A 61 -8.26 7.54 -3.95
C ARG A 61 -7.41 7.57 -5.23
N LEU A 62 -6.09 7.47 -5.09
CA LEU A 62 -5.11 7.53 -6.18
C LEU A 62 -4.86 6.14 -6.79
N SER A 63 -4.38 6.10 -8.03
CA SER A 63 -3.91 4.84 -8.64
C SER A 63 -2.69 4.27 -7.92
N LEU A 64 -2.40 2.97 -8.07
CA LEU A 64 -1.24 2.34 -7.43
C LEU A 64 0.10 3.04 -7.77
N LYS A 65 0.25 3.53 -9.01
CA LYS A 65 1.45 4.27 -9.44
C LYS A 65 1.57 5.64 -8.79
N GLU A 66 0.45 6.35 -8.64
CA GLU A 66 0.41 7.66 -7.96
C GLU A 66 0.59 7.50 -6.44
N GLN A 67 0.00 6.45 -5.85
CA GLN A 67 0.21 6.08 -4.46
C GLN A 67 1.68 5.78 -4.17
N LEU A 68 2.36 5.07 -5.08
CA LEU A 68 3.78 4.77 -4.99
C LEU A 68 4.62 6.04 -5.11
N SER A 69 4.38 6.88 -6.13
CA SER A 69 5.16 8.11 -6.34
C SER A 69 5.02 9.07 -5.16
N ARG A 70 3.81 9.21 -4.60
CA ARG A 70 3.57 10.01 -3.41
C ARG A 70 4.32 9.48 -2.20
N ARG A 71 4.31 8.17 -1.97
CA ARG A 71 5.06 7.52 -0.87
C ARG A 71 6.57 7.63 -1.04
N GLN A 72 7.09 7.48 -2.25
CA GLN A 72 8.52 7.68 -2.56
C GLN A 72 8.95 9.12 -2.30
N HIS A 73 8.12 10.09 -2.68
CA HIS A 73 8.38 11.49 -2.37
C HIS A 73 8.43 11.73 -0.85
N MET A 74 7.44 11.24 -0.09
CA MET A 74 7.46 11.34 1.37
C MET A 74 8.69 10.67 1.99
N LEU A 75 9.11 9.51 1.47
CA LEU A 75 10.31 8.83 1.94
C LEU A 75 11.55 9.72 1.77
N SER A 76 11.66 10.44 0.65
CA SER A 76 12.74 11.42 0.44
C SER A 76 12.64 12.61 1.42
N GLU A 77 11.44 13.09 1.74
CA GLU A 77 11.24 14.13 2.76
C GLU A 77 11.64 13.65 4.16
N MET A 78 11.39 12.39 4.50
CA MET A 78 11.78 11.81 5.79
C MET A 78 13.28 11.67 5.97
N GLU A 79 14.07 11.65 4.88
CA GLU A 79 15.53 11.70 5.00
C GLU A 79 16.00 13.00 5.69
N SER A 80 15.19 14.06 5.64
CA SER A 80 15.44 15.32 6.37
C SER A 80 15.30 15.19 7.90
N LEU A 81 14.73 14.10 8.42
CA LEU A 81 14.68 13.83 9.87
C LEU A 81 16.05 13.43 10.41
N LYS A 82 16.88 12.73 9.63
CA LYS A 82 18.23 12.30 10.04
C LYS A 82 19.12 13.46 10.55
N PRO A 83 19.32 14.55 9.80
CA PRO A 83 20.12 15.67 10.29
C PRO A 83 19.52 16.34 11.53
N LYS A 84 18.19 16.33 11.71
CA LYS A 84 17.53 16.87 12.91
C LYS A 84 17.78 16.01 14.14
N VAL A 85 17.69 14.69 14.01
CA VAL A 85 18.05 13.73 15.07
C VAL A 85 19.51 13.92 15.46
N HIS A 86 20.42 14.05 14.49
CA HIS A 86 21.84 14.30 14.78
C HIS A 86 22.09 15.66 15.46
N ALA A 87 21.42 16.74 15.04
CA ALA A 87 21.55 18.04 15.68
C ALA A 87 21.09 18.01 17.15
N MET A 88 19.99 17.32 17.41
CA MET A 88 19.48 17.08 18.77
C MET A 88 20.47 16.27 19.62
N GLN A 89 21.03 15.17 19.09
CA GLN A 89 22.05 14.34 19.77
C GLN A 89 23.34 15.13 20.05
N ALA A 90 23.77 15.98 19.12
CA ALA A 90 24.92 16.85 19.31
C ALA A 90 24.66 17.86 20.43
N CYS A 91 23.46 18.43 20.51
CA CYS A 91 23.09 19.30 21.62
C CYS A 91 23.04 18.55 22.96
N GLN A 92 22.50 17.32 22.97
CA GLN A 92 22.41 16.49 24.18
C GLN A 92 23.80 16.14 24.74
N SER A 93 24.72 15.69 23.88
CA SER A 93 26.08 15.32 24.29
C SER A 93 26.94 16.53 24.69
N ALA A 94 26.61 17.73 24.22
CA ALA A 94 27.27 18.97 24.61
C ALA A 94 26.74 19.58 25.93
N LEU A 95 25.70 19.01 26.54
CA LEU A 95 25.13 19.55 27.77
C LEU A 95 26.13 19.44 28.93
N ARG A 96 26.33 20.57 29.63
CA ARG A 96 27.20 20.66 30.82
C ARG A 96 26.47 20.23 32.09
N VAL A 97 25.82 19.05 32.07
CA VAL A 97 25.13 18.46 33.23
C VAL A 97 25.83 17.15 33.62
N PRO A 98 25.88 16.80 34.93
CA PRO A 98 26.40 15.51 35.36
C PRO A 98 25.63 14.37 34.70
N GLU A 99 26.33 13.31 34.31
CA GLU A 99 25.80 12.19 33.53
C GLU A 99 24.66 11.47 34.27
N GLU A 100 24.70 11.44 35.61
CA GLU A 100 23.67 10.87 36.47
C GLU A 100 22.36 11.68 36.44
N VAL A 101 22.45 12.98 36.14
CA VAL A 101 21.29 13.86 36.05
C VAL A 101 20.73 13.85 34.63
N VAL A 102 21.56 13.71 33.59
CA VAL A 102 21.13 13.68 32.18
C VAL A 102 20.06 12.62 31.93
N THR A 103 20.24 11.41 32.47
CA THR A 103 19.27 10.32 32.34
C THR A 103 18.00 10.52 33.15
N SER A 104 17.97 11.46 34.10
CA SER A 104 16.76 11.82 34.86
C SER A 104 15.96 12.98 34.25
N LEU A 105 16.54 13.69 33.27
CA LEU A 105 15.90 14.83 32.63
C LEU A 105 14.80 14.37 31.66
N GLN A 106 13.58 14.83 31.89
CA GLN A 106 12.41 14.56 31.03
C GLN A 106 12.67 14.94 29.56
N MET A 107 13.43 15.99 29.30
CA MET A 107 13.80 16.39 27.93
C MET A 107 14.68 15.35 27.24
N CYS A 108 15.59 14.68 27.96
CA CYS A 108 16.42 13.62 27.41
C CYS A 108 15.60 12.35 27.12
N HIS A 109 14.64 12.01 27.98
CA HIS A 109 13.67 10.95 27.67
C HIS A 109 12.83 11.28 26.43
N THR A 110 12.36 12.53 26.32
CA THR A 110 11.58 12.98 25.17
C THR A 110 12.42 12.91 23.88
N ALA A 111 13.67 13.36 23.93
CA ALA A 111 14.60 13.28 22.81
C ALA A 111 14.83 11.83 22.34
N LEU A 112 15.05 10.91 23.29
CA LEU A 112 15.22 9.49 22.98
C LEU A 112 13.97 8.90 22.33
N ARG A 113 12.79 9.16 22.91
CA ARG A 113 11.52 8.70 22.36
C ARG A 113 11.30 9.22 20.93
N LEU A 114 11.54 10.51 20.68
CA LEU A 114 11.41 11.11 19.35
C LEU A 114 12.41 10.52 18.34
N GLN A 115 13.61 10.15 18.77
CA GLN A 115 14.58 9.44 17.93
C GLN A 115 14.08 8.04 17.55
N GLU A 116 13.53 7.30 18.52
CA GLU A 116 12.93 5.98 18.29
C GLU A 116 11.73 6.06 17.36
N GLU A 117 10.81 7.00 17.61
CA GLU A 117 9.64 7.25 16.76
C GLU A 117 10.06 7.66 15.33
N ALA A 118 11.07 8.53 15.17
CA ALA A 118 11.60 8.89 13.85
C ALA A 118 12.18 7.68 13.10
N SER A 119 12.90 6.82 13.80
CA SER A 119 13.49 5.59 13.24
C SER A 119 12.40 4.58 12.85
N HIS A 120 11.40 4.40 13.72
CA HIS A 120 10.25 3.54 13.49
C HIS A 120 9.43 4.01 12.29
N LEU A 121 9.10 5.31 12.24
CA LEU A 121 8.37 5.90 11.13
C LEU A 121 9.12 5.71 9.81
N GLN A 122 10.45 5.93 9.80
CA GLN A 122 11.28 5.68 8.62
C GLN A 122 11.22 4.21 8.18
N HIS A 123 11.33 3.27 9.12
CA HIS A 123 11.24 1.85 8.78
C HIS A 123 9.89 1.49 8.18
N MET A 124 8.80 1.95 8.77
CA MET A 124 7.45 1.79 8.23
C MET A 124 7.33 2.35 6.81
N ALA A 125 7.80 3.59 6.58
CA ALA A 125 7.72 4.23 5.27
C ALA A 125 8.52 3.47 4.19
N ILE A 126 9.69 2.92 4.53
CA ILE A 126 10.47 2.07 3.63
C ILE A 126 9.69 0.79 3.28
N GLN A 127 9.16 0.10 4.30
CA GLN A 127 8.40 -1.13 4.10
C GLN A 127 7.16 -0.88 3.24
N GLN A 128 6.47 0.25 3.45
CA GLN A 128 5.35 0.70 2.63
C GLN A 128 5.72 0.88 1.15
N CYS A 129 6.81 1.59 0.88
CA CYS A 129 7.32 1.79 -0.47
C CYS A 129 7.64 0.45 -1.14
N ASN A 130 8.26 -0.49 -0.41
CA ASN A 130 8.61 -1.80 -0.95
C ASN A 130 7.37 -2.62 -1.32
N ILE A 131 6.39 -2.72 -0.40
CA ILE A 131 5.14 -3.45 -0.67
C ILE A 131 4.39 -2.83 -1.85
N MET A 132 4.33 -1.50 -1.91
CA MET A 132 3.66 -0.79 -3.00
C MET A 132 4.39 -0.96 -4.33
N GLN A 133 5.72 -0.93 -4.33
CA GLN A 133 6.55 -1.17 -5.51
C GLN A 133 6.33 -2.57 -6.06
N GLU A 134 6.31 -3.59 -5.20
CA GLU A 134 5.96 -4.96 -5.59
C GLU A 134 4.55 -5.03 -6.19
N ALA A 135 3.57 -4.39 -5.55
CA ALA A 135 2.18 -4.39 -6.03
C ALA A 135 2.06 -3.74 -7.42
N VAL A 136 2.77 -2.65 -7.68
CA VAL A 136 2.81 -1.99 -9.00
C VAL A 136 3.41 -2.91 -10.05
N VAL A 137 4.56 -3.55 -9.78
CA VAL A 137 5.21 -4.47 -10.74
C VAL A 137 4.29 -5.64 -11.06
N GLN A 138 3.66 -6.22 -10.05
CA GLN A 138 2.73 -7.32 -10.22
C GLN A 138 1.44 -6.90 -10.96
N TYR A 139 0.95 -5.68 -10.74
CA TYR A 139 -0.19 -5.14 -11.48
C TYR A 139 0.14 -4.93 -12.97
N GLU A 140 1.33 -4.41 -13.28
CA GLU A 140 1.79 -4.28 -14.67
C GLU A 140 1.92 -5.63 -15.38
N GLN A 141 2.42 -6.65 -14.68
CA GLN A 141 2.46 -8.03 -15.19
C GLN A 141 1.06 -8.58 -15.45
N TYR A 142 0.13 -8.37 -14.51
CA TYR A 142 -1.29 -8.73 -14.69
C TYR A 142 -1.89 -8.04 -15.93
N GLU A 143 -1.63 -6.76 -16.15
CA GLU A 143 -2.13 -6.04 -17.33
C GLU A 143 -1.57 -6.62 -18.64
N GLN A 144 -0.30 -7.03 -18.66
CA GLN A 144 0.31 -7.67 -19.84
C GLN A 144 -0.30 -9.04 -20.13
N GLU A 145 -0.48 -9.87 -19.10
CA GLU A 145 -1.12 -11.18 -19.22
C GLU A 145 -2.58 -11.05 -19.71
N MET A 146 -3.32 -10.06 -19.20
CA MET A 146 -4.68 -9.77 -19.66
C MET A 146 -4.71 -9.35 -21.14
N LYS A 147 -3.79 -8.47 -21.57
CA LYS A 147 -3.69 -8.08 -22.99
C LYS A 147 -3.35 -9.27 -23.89
N HIS A 148 -2.45 -10.14 -23.46
CA HIS A 148 -2.09 -11.34 -24.20
C HIS A 148 -3.28 -12.30 -24.34
N LEU A 149 -3.98 -12.55 -23.23
CA LEU A 149 -5.17 -13.39 -23.23
C LEU A 149 -6.27 -12.81 -24.15
N GLN A 150 -6.49 -11.51 -24.11
CA GLN A 150 -7.43 -10.83 -24.98
C GLN A 150 -7.09 -11.06 -26.48
N GLN A 151 -5.82 -10.92 -26.86
CA GLN A 151 -5.38 -11.18 -28.23
C GLN A 151 -5.60 -12.63 -28.66
N MET A 152 -5.36 -13.59 -27.76
CA MET A 152 -5.61 -15.00 -28.02
C MET A 152 -7.10 -15.28 -28.23
N ILE A 153 -7.96 -14.70 -27.39
CA ILE A 153 -9.42 -14.81 -27.51
C ILE A 153 -9.90 -14.18 -28.82
N GLU A 154 -9.43 -12.98 -29.18
CA GLU A 154 -9.80 -12.31 -30.44
C GLU A 154 -9.31 -13.07 -31.68
N SER A 155 -8.17 -13.76 -31.59
CA SER A 155 -7.66 -14.62 -32.66
C SER A 155 -8.55 -15.86 -32.83
N ALA A 156 -8.92 -16.50 -31.71
CA ALA A 156 -9.85 -17.62 -31.70
C ALA A 156 -11.22 -17.22 -32.28
N HIS A 157 -11.75 -16.03 -31.96
CA HIS A 157 -12.99 -15.52 -32.55
C HIS A 157 -12.90 -15.32 -34.06
N ARG A 158 -11.77 -14.79 -34.55
CA ARG A 158 -11.53 -14.67 -36.00
C ARG A 158 -11.47 -16.03 -36.69
N GLU A 159 -10.79 -17.01 -36.10
CA GLU A 159 -10.74 -18.39 -36.61
C GLU A 159 -12.14 -19.02 -36.73
N ILE A 160 -13.06 -18.68 -35.82
CA ILE A 160 -14.46 -19.12 -35.86
C ILE A 160 -15.26 -18.40 -36.95
N GLN A 161 -15.07 -17.08 -37.12
CA GLN A 161 -15.85 -16.27 -38.08
C GLN A 161 -15.44 -16.44 -39.54
N ASP A 162 -14.17 -16.73 -39.83
CA ASP A 162 -13.64 -16.75 -41.21
C ASP A 162 -14.07 -17.97 -42.07
N LYS A 163 -14.85 -18.92 -41.54
CA LYS A 163 -15.31 -20.09 -42.31
C LYS A 163 -16.83 -20.28 -42.27
N PRO A 164 -17.57 -19.92 -43.33
CA PRO A 164 -18.96 -20.32 -43.45
C PRO A 164 -19.08 -21.83 -43.65
N VAL A 165 -20.05 -22.43 -42.97
CA VAL A 165 -20.35 -23.87 -43.01
C VAL A 165 -21.11 -24.20 -44.28
N ALA A 166 -20.39 -24.72 -45.28
CA ALA A 166 -20.97 -25.45 -46.40
C ALA A 166 -20.10 -26.68 -46.65
N THR A 167 -20.62 -27.88 -46.42
CA THR A 167 -19.85 -29.12 -46.60
C THR A 167 -20.67 -30.16 -47.35
N SER A 168 -20.11 -30.68 -48.44
CA SER A 168 -20.71 -31.74 -49.26
C SER A 168 -19.98 -33.10 -49.16
N ASN A 169 -18.95 -33.23 -48.30
CA ASN A 169 -18.13 -34.44 -48.15
C ASN A 169 -17.78 -34.76 -46.67
N ILE A 170 -17.75 -36.05 -46.32
CA ILE A 170 -17.48 -36.59 -44.96
C ILE A 170 -16.05 -36.27 -44.48
N GLN A 171 -15.06 -36.29 -45.39
CA GLN A 171 -13.67 -35.98 -45.03
C GLN A 171 -13.49 -34.52 -44.58
N GLU A 172 -14.24 -33.61 -45.19
CA GLU A 172 -14.25 -32.18 -44.83
C GLU A 172 -14.90 -31.96 -43.46
N LEU A 173 -15.97 -32.70 -43.17
CA LEU A 173 -16.63 -32.73 -41.85
C LEU A 173 -15.70 -33.27 -40.76
N GLN A 174 -14.96 -34.35 -41.00
CA GLN A 174 -14.00 -34.89 -40.02
C GLN A 174 -12.87 -33.90 -39.74
N ALA A 175 -12.29 -33.29 -40.78
CA ALA A 175 -11.27 -32.25 -40.61
C ALA A 175 -11.82 -31.01 -39.88
N GLN A 176 -13.12 -30.74 -39.99
CA GLN A 176 -13.80 -29.66 -39.27
C GLN A 176 -14.02 -29.99 -37.80
N ILE A 177 -14.46 -31.21 -37.48
CA ILE A 177 -14.61 -31.68 -36.09
C ILE A 177 -13.27 -31.58 -35.36
N SER A 178 -12.17 -32.06 -35.96
CA SER A 178 -10.85 -31.98 -35.33
C SER A 178 -10.40 -30.52 -35.07
N ARG A 179 -10.72 -29.58 -35.97
CA ARG A 179 -10.44 -28.15 -35.75
C ARG A 179 -11.26 -27.56 -34.60
N HIS A 180 -12.54 -27.92 -34.48
CA HIS A 180 -13.38 -27.47 -33.37
C HIS A 180 -12.95 -28.10 -32.04
N GLU A 181 -12.48 -29.35 -32.03
CA GLU A 181 -11.90 -29.98 -30.84
C GLU A 181 -10.63 -29.28 -30.37
N GLU A 182 -9.73 -28.90 -31.30
CA GLU A 182 -8.53 -28.12 -31.00
C GLU A 182 -8.88 -26.75 -30.41
N LEU A 183 -9.87 -26.06 -31.01
CA LEU A 183 -10.37 -24.79 -30.50
C LEU A 183 -11.00 -24.93 -29.10
N ALA A 184 -11.75 -26.00 -28.84
CA ALA A 184 -12.31 -26.28 -27.52
C ALA A 184 -11.22 -26.49 -26.47
N GLN A 185 -10.10 -27.12 -26.83
CA GLN A 185 -8.92 -27.24 -25.96
C GLN A 185 -8.28 -25.86 -25.68
N LYS A 186 -8.13 -25.00 -26.70
CA LYS A 186 -7.64 -23.62 -26.51
C LYS A 186 -8.53 -22.82 -25.56
N ILE A 187 -9.86 -22.92 -25.71
CA ILE A 187 -10.84 -22.25 -24.83
C ILE A 187 -10.70 -22.72 -23.38
N LYS A 188 -10.50 -24.03 -23.14
CA LYS A 188 -10.23 -24.55 -21.80
C LYS A 188 -8.96 -23.95 -21.19
N GLY A 189 -7.87 -23.87 -21.97
CA GLY A 189 -6.63 -23.23 -21.53
C GLY A 189 -6.80 -21.74 -21.20
N TYR A 190 -7.64 -21.01 -21.94
CA TYR A 190 -7.98 -19.62 -21.60
C TYR A 190 -8.75 -19.52 -20.29
N HIS A 191 -9.66 -20.45 -20.02
CA HIS A 191 -10.43 -20.48 -18.78
C HIS A 191 -9.53 -20.66 -17.54
N GLU A 192 -8.55 -21.55 -17.63
CA GLU A 192 -7.55 -21.76 -16.59
C GLU A 192 -6.67 -20.52 -16.37
N GLN A 193 -6.28 -19.83 -17.45
CA GLN A 193 -5.54 -18.56 -17.37
C GLN A 193 -6.37 -17.46 -16.69
N ILE A 194 -7.67 -17.35 -17.00
CA ILE A 194 -8.59 -16.41 -16.32
C ILE A 194 -8.68 -16.72 -14.82
N ALA A 195 -8.82 -17.99 -14.45
CA ALA A 195 -8.89 -18.40 -13.04
C ALA A 195 -7.60 -18.03 -12.28
N SER A 196 -6.43 -18.28 -12.89
CA SER A 196 -5.13 -17.89 -12.35
C SER A 196 -5.01 -16.36 -12.17
N LEU A 197 -5.39 -15.59 -13.20
CA LEU A 197 -5.39 -14.12 -13.17
C LEU A 197 -6.32 -13.56 -12.09
N ASN A 198 -7.50 -14.13 -11.92
CA ASN A 198 -8.43 -13.74 -10.86
C ASN A 198 -7.84 -13.98 -9.47
N SER A 199 -7.12 -15.08 -9.26
CA SER A 199 -6.40 -15.34 -8.01
C SER A 199 -5.30 -14.30 -7.76
N LYS A 200 -4.50 -13.96 -8.78
CA LYS A 200 -3.48 -12.90 -8.70
C LYS A 200 -4.09 -11.54 -8.33
N CYS A 201 -5.23 -11.18 -8.93
CA CYS A 201 -5.93 -9.93 -8.65
C CYS A 201 -6.39 -9.83 -7.18
N LYS A 202 -6.93 -10.92 -6.62
CA LYS A 202 -7.30 -10.98 -5.19
C LYS A 202 -6.11 -10.75 -4.28
N MET A 203 -4.97 -11.40 -4.56
CA MET A 203 -3.73 -11.24 -3.80
C MET A 203 -3.21 -9.79 -3.84
N LEU A 204 -3.21 -9.16 -5.03
CA LEU A 204 -2.76 -7.78 -5.18
C LEU A 204 -3.63 -6.80 -4.39
N THR A 205 -4.95 -7.02 -4.41
CA THR A 205 -5.90 -6.24 -3.62
C THR A 205 -5.60 -6.35 -2.13
N MET A 206 -5.32 -7.57 -1.64
CA MET A 206 -4.93 -7.79 -0.24
C MET A 206 -3.62 -7.11 0.13
N LYS A 207 -2.58 -7.20 -0.72
CA LYS A 207 -1.30 -6.51 -0.50
C LYS A 207 -1.45 -4.99 -0.41
N ALA A 208 -2.24 -4.40 -1.31
CA ALA A 208 -2.51 -2.96 -1.30
C ALA A 208 -3.27 -2.50 -0.04
N LYS A 209 -4.24 -3.30 0.42
CA LYS A 209 -4.94 -3.06 1.68
C LYS A 209 -4.01 -3.17 2.89
N HIS A 210 -3.17 -4.21 2.95
CA HIS A 210 -2.20 -4.40 4.02
C HIS A 210 -1.19 -3.24 4.11
N ALA A 211 -0.70 -2.77 2.97
CA ALA A 211 0.14 -1.56 2.94
C ALA A 211 -0.59 -0.38 3.58
N THR A 212 -1.83 -0.11 3.18
CA THR A 212 -2.63 0.98 3.75
C THR A 212 -2.89 0.81 5.26
N MET A 213 -3.14 -0.41 5.73
CA MET A 213 -3.43 -0.71 7.14
C MET A 213 -2.23 -0.49 8.08
N LEU A 214 -1.00 -0.69 7.61
CA LEU A 214 0.20 -0.37 8.40
C LEU A 214 0.32 1.13 8.75
N LEU A 215 -0.53 2.00 8.19
CA LEU A 215 -0.64 3.42 8.57
C LEU A 215 -1.63 3.66 9.72
N THR A 216 -2.60 2.76 9.94
CA THR A 216 -3.69 2.95 10.91
C THR A 216 -3.44 2.29 12.26
N VAL A 217 -2.40 1.45 12.39
CA VAL A 217 -1.92 0.99 13.69
C VAL A 217 -1.09 2.13 14.30
N THR A 218 -1.78 3.11 14.89
CA THR A 218 -1.20 3.78 16.05
C THR A 218 -1.06 2.71 17.11
N GLU A 219 0.18 2.31 17.43
CA GLU A 219 0.45 1.48 18.60
C GLU A 219 -0.03 2.21 19.85
N VAL A 220 -1.29 1.97 20.23
CA VAL A 220 -1.72 2.03 21.61
C VAL A 220 -1.70 0.58 22.06
N GLU A 221 -0.83 0.29 23.03
CA GLU A 221 -0.72 -1.01 23.69
C GLU A 221 -2.11 -1.56 24.04
N GLY A 222 -2.47 -2.75 23.52
CA GLY A 222 -3.71 -3.42 23.88
C GLY A 222 -4.25 -4.38 22.82
N LEU A 223 -3.84 -5.64 22.93
CA LEU A 223 -4.49 -6.88 22.47
C LEU A 223 -5.87 -6.75 21.79
N SER A 224 -6.04 -7.31 20.59
CA SER A 224 -6.91 -8.47 20.38
C SER A 224 -6.90 -8.93 18.92
N GLU A 225 -6.70 -10.22 18.76
CA GLU A 225 -7.02 -11.04 17.59
C GLU A 225 -8.46 -10.80 17.11
N GLY A 226 -8.69 -10.95 15.80
CA GLY A 226 -10.03 -10.83 15.22
C GLY A 226 -10.02 -10.99 13.71
N MET A 227 -9.73 -12.21 13.26
CA MET A 227 -10.06 -12.66 11.91
C MET A 227 -11.57 -12.75 11.77
N GLU A 228 -12.17 -11.94 10.90
CA GLU A 228 -13.51 -12.23 10.38
C GLU A 228 -13.51 -12.10 8.85
N GLU A 229 -13.55 -13.28 8.25
CA GLU A 229 -14.03 -13.59 6.92
C GLU A 229 -15.54 -13.30 6.90
N LEU A 230 -16.01 -12.31 6.13
CA LEU A 230 -17.45 -12.14 5.90
C LEU A 230 -17.74 -11.76 4.44
N ASP A 231 -18.18 -12.78 3.71
CA ASP A 231 -19.09 -12.68 2.57
C ASP A 231 -20.50 -13.00 3.09
N SER A 232 -21.39 -12.01 3.14
CA SER A 232 -22.86 -12.15 3.24
C SER A 232 -23.55 -10.77 3.20
N GLU A 233 -23.97 -10.40 2.00
CA GLU A 233 -25.24 -9.77 1.61
C GLU A 233 -26.07 -8.85 2.55
N LEU A 234 -26.47 -7.69 1.97
CA LEU A 234 -27.75 -6.95 2.05
C LEU A 234 -27.91 -5.68 2.94
N LEU A 235 -27.62 -4.53 2.30
CA LEU A 235 -28.36 -3.23 2.25
C LEU A 235 -28.43 -2.30 3.52
N PRO A 236 -28.84 -1.01 3.39
CA PRO A 236 -27.99 0.11 2.99
C PRO A 236 -28.12 1.31 3.96
N THR A 237 -27.02 1.86 4.48
CA THR A 237 -27.06 3.18 5.11
C THR A 237 -26.15 4.16 4.38
N HIS A 238 -26.79 5.18 3.83
CA HIS A 238 -26.19 6.27 3.09
C HIS A 238 -25.06 6.92 3.88
N SER A 239 -23.85 6.92 3.32
CA SER A 239 -23.01 8.11 3.34
C SER A 239 -22.41 8.28 1.96
N ALA A 240 -22.68 9.43 1.35
CA ALA A 240 -22.39 9.73 -0.03
C ALA A 240 -20.87 9.81 -0.27
N HIS A 241 -20.31 8.81 -0.95
CA HIS A 241 -19.03 8.94 -1.64
C HIS A 241 -19.14 8.38 -3.07
N PRO A 242 -18.95 9.23 -4.10
CA PRO A 242 -18.85 8.76 -5.46
C PRO A 242 -17.41 8.29 -5.75
N SER A 243 -17.35 7.12 -6.38
CA SER A 243 -16.34 6.74 -7.37
C SER A 243 -14.93 6.45 -6.86
N VAL A 244 -14.73 5.21 -6.38
CA VAL A 244 -13.53 4.45 -6.73
C VAL A 244 -13.72 4.05 -8.19
N VAL A 245 -13.12 4.77 -9.12
CA VAL A 245 -12.93 4.25 -10.48
C VAL A 245 -11.83 3.20 -10.40
N MET A 246 -12.14 2.06 -9.78
CA MET A 246 -11.70 0.81 -10.36
C MET A 246 -12.38 0.80 -11.72
N VAL A 247 -11.60 1.02 -12.78
CA VAL A 247 -12.03 0.68 -14.14
C VAL A 247 -12.72 -0.67 -14.02
N ARG A 248 -14.05 -0.69 -14.20
CA ARG A 248 -14.96 -1.78 -13.86
C ARG A 248 -14.38 -3.15 -14.28
N THR A 249 -13.61 -3.78 -13.41
CA THR A 249 -13.10 -5.13 -13.62
C THR A 249 -14.24 -6.13 -13.48
N GLU A 250 -15.30 -5.76 -12.76
CA GLU A 250 -16.58 -6.49 -12.73
C GLU A 250 -17.27 -6.48 -14.10
N SER A 251 -17.29 -5.37 -14.85
CA SER A 251 -17.91 -5.37 -16.18
C SER A 251 -17.10 -6.14 -17.22
N VAL A 252 -15.78 -6.12 -17.09
CA VAL A 252 -14.88 -6.91 -17.95
C VAL A 252 -15.03 -8.41 -17.63
N SER A 253 -14.98 -8.79 -16.36
CA SER A 253 -15.17 -10.19 -15.94
C SER A 253 -16.55 -10.72 -16.33
N HIS A 254 -17.63 -9.95 -16.15
CA HIS A 254 -18.96 -10.32 -16.62
C HIS A 254 -19.07 -10.38 -18.15
N TYR A 255 -18.46 -9.45 -18.88
CA TYR A 255 -18.47 -9.44 -20.35
C TYR A 255 -17.70 -10.64 -20.93
N TYR A 256 -16.53 -10.97 -20.40
CA TYR A 256 -15.74 -12.11 -20.89
C TYR A 256 -16.25 -13.46 -20.36
N CYS A 257 -16.89 -13.51 -19.18
CA CYS A 257 -17.58 -14.71 -18.69
C CYS A 257 -18.84 -15.00 -19.51
N SER A 258 -19.62 -13.98 -19.87
CA SER A 258 -20.77 -14.14 -20.78
C SER A 258 -20.35 -14.50 -22.21
N LEU A 259 -19.25 -13.94 -22.72
CA LEU A 259 -18.68 -14.30 -24.01
C LEU A 259 -18.12 -15.73 -24.02
N GLY A 260 -17.45 -16.14 -22.95
CA GLY A 260 -16.99 -17.52 -22.74
C GLY A 260 -18.14 -18.52 -22.63
N ALA A 261 -19.23 -18.16 -21.97
CA ALA A 261 -20.45 -18.95 -21.91
C ALA A 261 -21.14 -19.07 -23.28
N ALA A 262 -21.19 -17.99 -24.06
CA ALA A 262 -21.76 -17.98 -25.41
C ALA A 262 -20.95 -18.85 -26.40
N LEU A 263 -19.62 -18.82 -26.30
CA LEU A 263 -18.72 -19.70 -27.05
C LEU A 263 -18.86 -21.17 -26.63
N PHE A 264 -18.96 -21.43 -25.32
CA PHE A 264 -19.16 -22.78 -24.81
C PHE A 264 -20.50 -23.37 -25.27
N CYS A 265 -21.58 -22.57 -25.24
CA CYS A 265 -22.89 -22.97 -25.75
C CYS A 265 -22.89 -23.21 -27.26
N THR A 266 -22.19 -22.42 -28.07
CA THR A 266 -22.08 -22.66 -29.52
C THR A 266 -21.30 -23.93 -29.83
N VAL A 267 -20.18 -24.17 -29.12
CA VAL A 267 -19.39 -25.41 -29.27
C VAL A 267 -20.16 -26.64 -28.80
N LEU A 268 -20.89 -26.58 -27.67
CA LEU A 268 -21.76 -27.69 -27.23
C LEU A 268 -22.96 -27.93 -28.15
N SER A 269 -23.56 -26.87 -28.70
CA SER A 269 -24.66 -26.99 -29.66
C SER A 269 -24.21 -27.67 -30.95
N LEU A 270 -22.97 -27.42 -31.39
CA LEU A 270 -22.32 -28.12 -32.49
C LEU A 270 -22.02 -29.60 -32.16
N GLN A 271 -21.65 -29.91 -30.92
CA GLN A 271 -21.40 -31.28 -30.46
C GLN A 271 -22.69 -32.11 -30.27
N HIS A 272 -23.81 -31.47 -29.92
CA HIS A 272 -25.12 -32.12 -29.69
C HIS A 272 -26.08 -32.10 -30.88
N SER A 273 -25.66 -31.58 -32.05
CA SER A 273 -26.46 -31.49 -33.27
C SER A 273 -26.90 -32.84 -33.90
N GLN A 274 -26.75 -33.97 -33.19
CA GLN A 274 -27.31 -35.27 -33.60
C GLN A 274 -28.47 -35.80 -32.72
N LEU A 275 -28.98 -35.03 -31.74
CA LEU A 275 -30.26 -35.37 -31.07
C LEU A 275 -31.18 -34.14 -30.94
N PRO A 276 -32.52 -34.31 -31.08
CA PRO A 276 -33.44 -33.19 -31.07
C PRO A 276 -33.69 -32.65 -29.65
N GLN A 277 -33.74 -31.32 -29.55
CA GLN A 277 -34.38 -30.51 -28.50
C GLN A 277 -33.86 -30.66 -27.06
N CYS A 278 -32.78 -29.95 -26.74
CA CYS A 278 -32.45 -29.59 -25.36
C CYS A 278 -33.09 -28.23 -25.02
N THR A 279 -34.22 -28.24 -24.31
CA THR A 279 -34.98 -27.05 -23.88
C THR A 279 -34.19 -26.10 -22.98
N SER A 280 -33.11 -26.56 -22.33
CA SER A 280 -32.22 -25.70 -21.53
C SER A 280 -31.36 -24.74 -22.35
N CYS A 281 -31.07 -25.03 -23.62
CA CYS A 281 -30.29 -24.11 -24.47
C CYS A 281 -31.13 -22.90 -24.93
N ALA A 282 -32.44 -23.07 -25.09
CA ALA A 282 -33.33 -21.98 -25.51
C ALA A 282 -33.47 -20.90 -24.42
N LEU A 283 -33.51 -21.30 -23.14
CA LEU A 283 -33.62 -20.36 -22.02
C LEU A 283 -32.35 -19.52 -21.83
N LEU A 284 -31.16 -20.08 -22.08
CA LEU A 284 -29.91 -19.32 -22.02
C LEU A 284 -29.77 -18.34 -23.20
N TYR A 285 -30.25 -18.71 -24.39
CA TYR A 285 -30.21 -17.85 -25.57
C TYR A 285 -31.13 -16.62 -25.44
N CYS A 286 -32.33 -16.80 -24.84
CA CYS A 286 -33.24 -15.69 -24.57
C CYS A 286 -32.71 -14.72 -23.49
N HIS A 287 -32.02 -15.23 -22.47
CA HIS A 287 -31.50 -14.38 -21.38
C HIS A 287 -30.28 -13.53 -21.77
N VAL A 288 -29.53 -13.97 -22.79
CA VAL A 288 -28.31 -13.28 -23.28
C VAL A 288 -28.63 -12.25 -24.38
N LEU A 289 -29.67 -12.44 -25.18
CA LEU A 289 -30.05 -11.51 -26.25
C LEU A 289 -31.01 -10.40 -25.83
N GLY A 290 -31.53 -10.41 -24.60
CA GLY A 290 -32.41 -9.33 -24.11
C GLY A 290 -33.66 -9.13 -24.97
N VAL A 291 -34.21 -10.21 -25.54
CA VAL A 291 -35.53 -10.17 -26.19
C VAL A 291 -36.55 -10.49 -25.10
N ALA A 292 -37.01 -9.44 -24.42
CA ALA A 292 -38.24 -9.49 -23.66
C ALA A 292 -39.41 -9.40 -24.65
N ASP A 293 -40.37 -10.30 -24.54
CA ASP A 293 -41.78 -9.94 -24.71
C ASP A 293 -42.26 -9.32 -23.38
#